data_AF-A0A7K3PLD5-F1
#
_entry.id   AF-A0A7K3PLD5-F1
#
_cell.length_a   1.000
_cell.length_b   1.000
_cell.length_c   1.000
_cell.angle_alpha   90.00
_cell.angle_beta   90.00
_cell.angle_gamma   90.00
#
_symmetry.space_group_name_H-M   'P 1'
#
loop_
_entity.id
_entity.type
_entity.pdbx_description
1 polymer ?
#
loop_
_entity_poly.entity_id
_entity_poly.type
_entity_poly.pdbx_seq_one_letter_code
_entity_poly.pdbx_strand_id
1 'polypeptide(L)'
;MSPAGNRVKAVLFDRDGTLVHDVPHNGDPDLVRPVEGAREAVALLREHGISVGVVTNQSGVARGLISDGDVRRVNRRVDELIGPFDVWAVCPHGPDDGCHCRKPQPGMVLWAAGRVCAGPADCVVVGDIGADMEAAERAGAHGILVPNDRTRPEETAAADHVAPDLLTAVRAVLDGPVADRARRGPA
;
A
#
# COMPACT_ATOMS: atom_id res chain seq x y z
N MET A 1 24.55 -9.06 21.87
CA MET A 1 23.84 -9.71 20.74
C MET A 1 22.46 -9.07 20.68
N SER A 2 22.29 -8.08 19.81
CA SER A 2 20.98 -7.42 19.64
C SER A 2 19.97 -8.44 19.12
N PRO A 3 18.71 -8.43 19.59
CA PRO A 3 17.68 -9.26 18.97
C PRO A 3 17.62 -8.88 17.50
N ALA A 4 17.47 -9.86 16.61
CA ALA A 4 17.37 -9.61 15.17
C ALA A 4 16.25 -8.60 14.95
N GLY A 5 16.62 -7.34 14.70
CA GLY A 5 15.68 -6.23 14.58
C GLY A 5 14.72 -6.50 13.44
N ASN A 6 13.52 -5.93 13.56
CA ASN A 6 12.52 -5.96 12.50
C ASN A 6 13.19 -5.62 11.15
N ARG A 7 13.10 -6.53 10.17
CA ARG A 7 13.73 -6.36 8.85
C ARG A 7 12.97 -5.38 7.96
N VAL A 8 11.73 -5.05 8.33
CA VAL A 8 10.91 -4.14 7.56
C VAL A 8 11.48 -2.73 7.61
N LYS A 9 11.77 -2.17 6.44
CA LYS A 9 12.25 -0.81 6.26
C LYS A 9 11.19 0.12 5.69
N ALA A 10 10.21 -0.42 4.98
CA ALA A 10 9.13 0.38 4.44
C ALA A 10 7.78 -0.34 4.43
N VAL A 11 6.72 0.42 4.68
CA VAL A 11 5.34 -0.01 4.44
C VAL A 11 4.74 0.86 3.34
N LEU A 12 4.21 0.21 2.32
CA LEU A 12 3.60 0.83 1.15
C LEU A 12 2.09 0.54 1.18
N PHE A 13 1.29 1.57 1.38
CA PHE A 13 -0.15 1.44 1.48
C PHE A 13 -0.82 1.65 0.13
N ASP A 14 -1.89 0.90 -0.16
CA ASP A 14 -2.89 1.42 -1.06
C ASP A 14 -3.59 2.65 -0.45
N ARG A 15 -4.18 3.49 -1.30
CA ARG A 15 -4.88 4.71 -0.87
C ARG A 15 -6.36 4.46 -0.58
N ASP A 16 -7.11 4.04 -1.59
CA ASP A 16 -8.57 4.11 -1.62
C ASP A 16 -9.15 2.76 -1.16
N GLY A 17 -9.86 2.74 -0.04
CA GLY A 17 -10.30 1.51 0.61
C GLY A 17 -9.34 1.02 1.70
N THR A 18 -8.12 1.55 1.75
CA THR A 18 -7.08 1.21 2.74
C THR A 18 -6.74 2.36 3.69
N LEU A 19 -6.23 3.49 3.20
CA LEU A 19 -5.92 4.66 4.05
C LEU A 19 -7.11 5.61 4.21
N VAL A 20 -7.90 5.74 3.16
CA VAL A 20 -9.10 6.58 3.11
C VAL A 20 -10.25 5.77 2.54
N HIS A 21 -11.49 6.13 2.86
CA HIS A 21 -12.66 5.49 2.28
C HIS A 21 -12.67 5.66 0.75
N ASP A 22 -12.94 4.57 0.02
CA ASP A 22 -12.98 4.61 -1.44
C ASP A 22 -14.16 5.44 -1.95
N VAL A 23 -13.83 6.51 -2.67
CA VAL A 23 -14.76 7.33 -3.43
C VAL A 23 -14.41 7.14 -4.92
N PRO A 24 -15.30 6.54 -5.72
CA PRO A 24 -15.00 6.21 -7.11
C PRO A 24 -14.49 7.42 -7.89
N HIS A 25 -13.26 7.31 -8.42
CA HIS A 25 -12.61 8.36 -9.21
C HIS A 25 -12.56 9.72 -8.50
N ASN A 26 -12.19 9.72 -7.22
CA ASN A 26 -12.14 10.95 -6.43
C ASN A 26 -11.13 11.98 -6.96
N GLY A 27 -11.63 13.13 -7.40
CA GLY A 27 -10.84 14.32 -7.76
C GLY A 27 -11.02 15.49 -6.80
N ASP A 28 -11.80 15.30 -5.73
CA ASP A 28 -12.18 16.33 -4.78
C ASP A 28 -11.54 16.07 -3.39
N PRO A 29 -10.59 16.92 -2.95
CA PRO A 29 -10.01 16.86 -1.62
C PRO A 29 -11.04 16.86 -0.49
N ASP A 30 -12.18 17.53 -0.66
CA ASP A 30 -13.18 17.67 0.40
C ASP A 30 -13.96 16.37 0.65
N LEU A 31 -13.80 15.36 -0.22
CA LEU A 31 -14.35 14.02 -0.04
C LEU A 31 -13.40 13.06 0.67
N VAL A 32 -12.14 13.46 0.93
CA VAL A 32 -11.16 12.60 1.60
C VAL A 32 -11.57 12.37 3.05
N ARG A 33 -11.79 11.11 3.41
CA ARG A 33 -12.11 10.66 4.78
C ARG A 33 -11.16 9.52 5.15
N PRO A 34 -10.22 9.72 6.12
CA PRO A 34 -9.39 8.64 6.63
C PRO A 34 -10.23 7.50 7.17
N VAL A 35 -9.77 6.26 6.99
CA VAL A 35 -10.34 5.13 7.71
C VAL A 35 -9.94 5.20 9.19
N GLU A 36 -10.66 4.46 10.04
CA GLU A 36 -10.36 4.37 11.46
C GLU A 36 -8.91 3.90 11.70
N GLY A 37 -8.21 4.56 12.62
CA GLY A 37 -6.82 4.23 12.97
C GLY A 37 -5.75 4.57 11.91
N ALA A 38 -6.08 5.10 10.72
CA ALA A 38 -5.08 5.34 9.67
C ALA A 38 -3.93 6.26 10.08
N ARG A 39 -4.25 7.37 10.76
CA ARG A 39 -3.25 8.31 11.26
C ARG A 39 -2.37 7.68 12.35
N GLU A 40 -2.97 6.90 13.25
CA GLU A 40 -2.24 6.20 14.31
C GLU A 40 -1.31 5.14 13.71
N ALA A 41 -1.79 4.37 12.73
CA ALA A 41 -1.01 3.35 12.04
C ALA A 41 0.24 3.94 11.35
N VAL A 42 0.08 5.05 10.63
CA VAL A 42 1.21 5.74 9.98
C VAL A 42 2.16 6.34 11.02
N ALA A 43 1.64 6.97 12.08
CA ALA A 43 2.47 7.52 13.15
C ALA A 43 3.31 6.43 13.84
N LEU A 44 2.71 5.28 14.14
CA LEU A 44 3.38 4.18 14.83
C LEU A 44 4.54 3.61 14.02
N LEU A 45 4.40 3.46 12.69
CA LEU A 45 5.51 3.05 11.82
C LEU A 45 6.65 4.06 11.84
N ARG A 46 6.32 5.36 11.77
CA ARG A 46 7.32 6.44 11.77
C ARG A 46 8.08 6.50 13.11
N GLU A 47 7.40 6.29 14.23
CA GLU A 47 8.03 6.18 15.56
C GLU A 47 9.06 5.04 15.64
N HIS A 48 8.88 3.99 14.84
CA HIS A 48 9.81 2.87 14.73
C HIS A 48 10.86 3.06 13.62
N GLY A 49 10.91 4.24 13.00
CA GLY A 49 11.87 4.56 11.94
C GLY A 49 11.61 3.83 10.61
N ILE A 50 10.40 3.30 10.41
CA ILE A 50 10.00 2.63 9.17
C ILE A 50 9.46 3.68 8.20
N SER A 51 9.94 3.65 6.96
CA SER A 51 9.44 4.53 5.91
C SER A 51 8.02 4.19 5.52
N VAL A 52 7.22 5.20 5.23
CA VAL A 52 5.81 5.06 4.85
C VAL A 52 5.59 5.62 3.45
N GLY A 53 5.00 4.83 2.57
CA GLY A 53 4.71 5.24 1.20
C GLY A 53 3.31 4.85 0.76
N VAL A 54 2.88 5.40 -0.37
CA VAL A 54 1.59 5.07 -1.00
C VAL A 54 1.81 4.57 -2.41
N VAL A 55 1.13 3.47 -2.77
CA VAL A 55 1.11 2.87 -4.11
C VAL A 55 -0.34 2.74 -4.59
N THR A 56 -0.78 3.59 -5.52
CA THR A 56 -2.22 3.69 -5.85
C THR A 56 -2.51 3.69 -7.35
N ASN A 57 -3.55 2.96 -7.75
CA ASN A 57 -4.08 2.93 -9.12
C ASN A 57 -5.15 4.02 -9.31
N GLN A 58 -4.86 5.05 -10.13
CA GLN A 58 -5.75 6.18 -10.39
C GLN A 58 -6.26 6.18 -11.84
N SER A 59 -6.94 5.10 -12.24
CA SER A 59 -7.44 4.92 -13.63
C SER A 59 -8.49 5.92 -14.10
N GLY A 60 -9.02 6.75 -13.20
CA GLY A 60 -9.88 7.87 -13.58
C GLY A 60 -9.16 8.86 -14.50
N VAL A 61 -7.82 8.94 -14.42
CA VAL A 61 -7.00 9.80 -15.29
C VAL A 61 -7.04 9.31 -16.74
N ALA A 62 -6.72 8.04 -17.01
CA ALA A 62 -6.81 7.47 -18.36
C ALA A 62 -8.23 7.54 -18.96
N ARG A 63 -9.26 7.55 -18.10
CA ARG A 63 -10.67 7.69 -18.52
C ARG A 63 -11.11 9.14 -18.73
N GLY A 64 -10.27 10.13 -18.43
CA GLY A 64 -10.62 11.56 -18.50
C GLY A 64 -11.64 12.01 -17.45
N LEU A 65 -11.86 11.22 -16.40
CA LEU A 65 -12.82 11.51 -15.33
C LEU A 65 -12.24 12.48 -14.29
N ILE A 66 -10.93 12.42 -14.09
CA ILE A 66 -10.15 13.30 -13.23
C ILE A 66 -8.82 13.61 -13.90
N SER A 67 -8.20 14.73 -13.55
CA SER A 67 -6.86 15.09 -14.03
C SER A 67 -5.77 14.64 -13.05
N ASP A 68 -4.51 14.58 -13.50
CA ASP A 68 -3.37 14.42 -12.60
C ASP A 68 -3.30 15.54 -11.55
N GLY A 69 -3.81 16.72 -11.88
CA GLY A 69 -3.92 17.84 -10.95
C GLY A 69 -4.86 17.53 -9.80
N ASP A 70 -6.01 16.90 -10.09
CA ASP A 70 -7.01 16.50 -9.10
C ASP A 70 -6.45 15.42 -8.17
N VAL A 71 -5.80 14.40 -8.75
CA VAL A 71 -5.11 13.35 -7.97
C VAL A 71 -4.07 13.96 -7.02
N ARG A 72 -3.26 14.92 -7.49
CA ARG A 72 -2.28 15.61 -6.62
C ARG A 72 -2.93 16.39 -5.49
N ARG A 73 -4.09 17.02 -5.70
CA ARG A 73 -4.80 17.74 -4.63
C ARG A 73 -5.38 16.76 -3.60
N VAL A 74 -5.97 15.65 -4.06
CA VAL A 74 -6.45 14.58 -3.18
C VAL A 74 -5.31 13.99 -2.36
N ASN A 75 -4.19 13.62 -2.99
CA ASN A 75 -3.03 13.08 -2.27
C ASN A 75 -2.48 14.05 -1.21
N ARG A 76 -2.39 15.35 -1.53
CA ARG A 76 -2.00 16.38 -0.56
C ARG A 76 -2.94 16.39 0.65
N ARG A 77 -4.24 16.24 0.42
CA ARG A 77 -5.21 16.18 1.51
C ARG A 77 -5.05 14.93 2.36
N VAL A 78 -4.68 13.79 1.77
CA VAL A 78 -4.32 12.58 2.53
C VAL A 78 -3.06 12.83 3.37
N ASP A 79 -2.03 13.47 2.81
CA ASP A 79 -0.81 13.86 3.56
C ASP A 79 -1.14 14.76 4.76
N GLU A 80 -2.01 15.75 4.59
CA GLU A 80 -2.44 16.65 5.67
C GLU A 80 -3.17 15.93 6.81
N LEU A 81 -3.98 14.92 6.49
CA LEU A 81 -4.83 14.23 7.46
C LEU A 81 -4.12 13.05 8.14
N ILE A 82 -3.25 12.35 7.42
CA ILE A 82 -2.69 11.05 7.82
C ILE A 82 -1.16 11.07 7.84
N GLY A 83 -0.54 11.75 6.86
CA GLY A 83 0.89 11.71 6.59
C GLY A 83 1.76 12.59 7.52
N PRO A 84 2.92 13.09 7.02
CA PRO A 84 3.38 13.02 5.62
C PRO A 84 3.91 11.63 5.24
N PHE A 85 3.75 11.26 3.97
CA PHE A 85 4.35 10.07 3.36
C PHE A 85 5.71 10.39 2.72
N ASP A 86 6.64 9.43 2.80
CA ASP A 86 7.99 9.56 2.25
C ASP A 86 8.00 9.38 0.73
N VAL A 87 7.02 8.65 0.17
CA VAL A 87 6.87 8.43 -1.27
C VAL A 87 5.42 8.24 -1.70
N TRP A 88 5.07 8.82 -2.83
CA TRP A 88 3.81 8.57 -3.54
C TRP A 88 4.11 7.98 -4.93
N ALA A 89 3.71 6.74 -5.16
CA ALA A 89 3.70 6.09 -6.47
C ALA A 89 2.26 5.99 -6.97
N VAL A 90 2.00 6.62 -8.12
CA VAL A 90 0.65 6.73 -8.70
C VAL A 90 0.68 6.18 -10.11
N CYS A 91 -0.23 5.25 -10.42
CA CYS A 91 -0.46 4.78 -11.77
C CYS A 91 -1.70 5.47 -12.36
N PRO A 92 -1.56 6.38 -13.35
CA PRO A 92 -2.71 7.04 -13.99
C PRO A 92 -3.40 6.19 -15.06
N HIS A 93 -2.78 5.08 -15.47
CA HIS A 93 -3.15 4.27 -16.63
C HIS A 93 -4.40 3.40 -16.41
N GLY A 94 -5.09 3.14 -17.52
CA GLY A 94 -6.18 2.19 -17.65
C GLY A 94 -5.70 0.74 -17.68
N PRO A 95 -6.63 -0.24 -17.64
CA PRO A 95 -6.30 -1.67 -17.70
C PRO A 95 -5.57 -2.08 -18.99
N ASP A 96 -5.91 -1.46 -20.12
CA ASP A 96 -5.46 -1.89 -21.46
C ASP A 96 -4.21 -1.12 -21.96
N ASP A 97 -3.68 -0.18 -21.18
CA ASP A 97 -2.55 0.67 -21.57
C ASP A 97 -1.19 -0.07 -21.59
N GLY A 98 -1.15 -1.34 -21.15
CA GLY A 98 0.07 -2.16 -21.18
C GLY A 98 1.21 -1.65 -20.27
N CYS A 99 0.91 -0.78 -19.30
CA CYS A 99 1.93 -0.20 -18.43
C CYS A 99 2.47 -1.21 -17.40
N HIS A 100 3.69 -0.97 -16.90
CA HIS A 100 4.32 -1.79 -15.85
C HIS A 100 4.00 -1.33 -14.42
N CYS A 101 3.30 -0.21 -14.25
CA CYS A 101 3.04 0.37 -12.93
C CYS A 101 1.69 -0.03 -12.34
N ARG A 102 0.66 -0.28 -13.16
CA ARG A 102 -0.70 -0.59 -12.68
C ARG A 102 -0.70 -1.92 -11.93
N LYS A 103 -1.09 -1.91 -10.65
CA LYS A 103 -1.29 -3.15 -9.87
C LYS A 103 -2.30 -4.04 -10.62
N PRO A 104 -2.02 -5.33 -10.86
CA PRO A 104 -1.04 -6.18 -10.15
C PRO A 104 0.40 -6.18 -10.69
N GLN A 105 0.78 -5.28 -11.60
CA GLN A 105 2.19 -5.14 -11.98
C GLN A 105 3.01 -4.56 -10.81
N PRO A 106 4.26 -5.03 -10.61
CA PRO A 106 5.04 -4.67 -9.42
C PRO A 106 5.74 -3.30 -9.53
N GLY A 107 5.64 -2.60 -10.67
CA GLY A 107 6.47 -1.44 -10.97
C GLY A 107 6.36 -0.30 -9.95
N MET A 108 5.16 -0.02 -9.42
CA MET A 108 5.00 0.99 -8.37
C MET A 108 5.68 0.59 -7.06
N VAL A 109 5.54 -0.67 -6.66
CA VAL A 109 6.16 -1.20 -5.42
C VAL A 109 7.68 -1.15 -5.52
N LEU A 110 8.24 -1.64 -6.63
CA LEU A 110 9.69 -1.62 -6.88
C LEU A 110 10.25 -0.19 -6.90
N TRP A 111 9.56 0.73 -7.58
CA TRP A 111 9.96 2.13 -7.64
C TRP A 111 9.89 2.80 -6.28
N ALA A 112 8.81 2.60 -5.52
CA ALA A 112 8.63 3.18 -4.19
C ALA A 112 9.67 2.66 -3.21
N ALA A 113 9.93 1.35 -3.19
CA ALA A 113 10.99 0.72 -2.38
C ALA A 113 12.36 1.37 -2.64
N GLY A 114 12.73 1.52 -3.92
CA GLY A 114 13.98 2.17 -4.30
C GLY A 114 14.08 3.63 -3.84
N ARG A 115 12.97 4.38 -3.88
CA ARG A 115 12.92 5.79 -3.44
C ARG A 115 13.16 5.96 -1.94
N VAL A 116 12.77 4.98 -1.13
CA VAL A 116 12.99 4.97 0.32
C VAL A 116 14.20 4.14 0.73
N CYS A 117 15.08 3.81 -0.22
CA CYS A 117 16.31 3.05 0.00
C CYS A 117 16.08 1.67 0.66
N ALA A 118 14.93 1.04 0.38
CA ALA A 118 14.59 -0.31 0.82
C ALA A 118 14.70 -1.32 -0.34
N GLY A 119 15.09 -2.55 -0.04
CA GLY A 119 14.90 -3.66 -0.96
C GLY A 119 13.44 -4.16 -0.92
N PRO A 120 12.88 -4.73 -2.00
CA PRO A 120 11.49 -5.20 -1.97
C PRO A 120 11.19 -6.22 -0.87
N ALA A 121 12.14 -7.10 -0.55
CA ALA A 121 12.02 -8.06 0.55
C ALA A 121 11.99 -7.41 1.95
N ASP A 122 12.40 -6.14 2.07
CA ASP A 122 12.31 -5.33 3.29
C ASP A 122 11.03 -4.47 3.28
N CYS A 123 10.15 -4.63 2.29
CA CYS A 123 8.90 -3.89 2.16
C CYS A 123 7.68 -4.74 2.51
N VAL A 124 6.70 -4.09 3.13
CA VAL A 124 5.34 -4.61 3.28
C VAL A 124 4.40 -3.76 2.44
N VAL A 125 3.50 -4.41 1.69
CA VAL A 125 2.40 -3.73 1.00
C VAL A 125 1.11 -4.01 1.77
N VAL A 126 0.37 -2.97 2.14
CA VAL A 126 -0.94 -3.08 2.79
C VAL A 126 -1.99 -2.57 1.83
N GLY A 127 -3.01 -3.38 1.55
CA GLY A 127 -4.08 -3.04 0.61
C GLY A 127 -5.35 -3.82 0.88
N ASP A 128 -6.44 -3.49 0.19
CA ASP A 128 -7.76 -4.06 0.41
C ASP A 128 -8.22 -5.01 -0.71
N ILE A 129 -7.47 -5.12 -1.80
CA ILE A 129 -7.83 -5.99 -2.94
C ILE A 129 -6.70 -6.94 -3.32
N GLY A 130 -7.05 -8.01 -4.05
CA GLY A 130 -6.11 -9.04 -4.48
C GLY A 130 -5.01 -8.51 -5.40
N ALA A 131 -5.30 -7.46 -6.19
CA ALA A 131 -4.30 -6.82 -7.04
C ALA A 131 -3.13 -6.21 -6.25
N ASP A 132 -3.36 -5.78 -5.00
CA ASP A 132 -2.30 -5.27 -4.12
C ASP A 132 -1.40 -6.40 -3.66
N MET A 133 -2.00 -7.53 -3.26
CA MET A 133 -1.29 -8.71 -2.80
C MET A 133 -0.43 -9.31 -3.92
N GLU A 134 -0.99 -9.40 -5.11
CA GLU A 134 -0.28 -9.88 -6.29
C GLU A 134 0.87 -8.94 -6.71
N ALA A 135 0.67 -7.62 -6.61
CA ALA A 135 1.74 -6.65 -6.85
C ALA A 135 2.88 -6.78 -5.83
N ALA A 136 2.54 -7.01 -4.56
CA ALA A 136 3.50 -7.26 -3.49
C ALA A 136 4.31 -8.53 -3.77
N GLU A 137 3.62 -9.64 -4.05
CA GLU A 137 4.24 -10.94 -4.33
C GLU A 137 5.18 -10.85 -5.53
N ARG A 138 4.74 -10.27 -6.65
CA ARG A 138 5.55 -10.10 -7.86
C ARG A 138 6.75 -9.20 -7.66
N ALA A 139 6.68 -8.26 -6.72
CA ALA A 139 7.82 -7.42 -6.35
C ALA A 139 8.81 -8.15 -5.42
N GLY A 140 8.42 -9.28 -4.82
CA GLY A 140 9.16 -9.95 -3.75
C GLY A 140 8.98 -9.29 -2.38
N ALA A 141 7.94 -8.48 -2.22
CA ALA A 141 7.52 -7.87 -0.96
C ALA A 141 6.50 -8.76 -0.23
N HIS A 142 6.25 -8.45 1.04
CA HIS A 142 5.19 -9.12 1.81
C HIS A 142 3.88 -8.35 1.70
N GLY A 143 2.79 -9.02 1.31
CA GLY A 143 1.45 -8.43 1.27
C GLY A 143 0.67 -8.69 2.56
N ILE A 144 -0.04 -7.68 3.06
CA ILE A 144 -1.07 -7.82 4.10
C ILE A 144 -2.38 -7.25 3.56
N LEU A 145 -3.39 -8.11 3.43
CA LEU A 145 -4.73 -7.71 3.03
C LEU A 145 -5.49 -7.18 4.25
N VAL A 146 -6.10 -6.00 4.12
CA VAL A 146 -7.03 -5.43 5.10
C VAL A 146 -8.40 -5.34 4.45
N PRO A 147 -9.30 -6.31 4.68
CA PRO A 147 -10.60 -6.34 4.02
C PRO A 147 -11.50 -5.18 4.42
N ASN A 148 -12.29 -4.71 3.47
CA ASN A 148 -13.42 -3.80 3.69
C ASN A 148 -14.69 -4.38 3.02
N ASP A 149 -15.80 -3.63 3.04
CA ASP A 149 -17.09 -4.07 2.47
C ASP A 149 -17.05 -4.36 0.96
N ARG A 150 -15.99 -3.92 0.27
CA ARG A 150 -15.79 -4.10 -1.18
C ARG A 150 -14.78 -5.19 -1.51
N THR A 151 -13.96 -5.60 -0.54
CA THR A 151 -13.02 -6.72 -0.68
C THR A 151 -13.81 -8.00 -0.92
N ARG A 152 -13.45 -8.74 -1.97
CA ARG A 152 -14.22 -9.93 -2.31
C ARG A 152 -13.80 -11.11 -1.41
N PRO A 153 -14.74 -11.99 -0.99
CA PRO A 153 -14.41 -13.12 -0.14
C PRO A 153 -13.30 -14.02 -0.69
N GLU A 154 -13.23 -14.19 -2.01
CA GLU A 154 -12.18 -14.96 -2.68
C GLU A 154 -10.79 -14.31 -2.56
N GLU A 155 -10.71 -12.98 -2.51
CA GLU A 155 -9.43 -12.26 -2.33
C GLU A 155 -8.92 -12.46 -0.90
N THR A 156 -9.81 -12.37 0.09
CA THR A 156 -9.50 -12.69 1.49
C THR A 156 -9.06 -14.13 1.66
N ALA A 157 -9.74 -15.08 1.01
CA ALA A 157 -9.39 -16.50 1.09
C ALA A 157 -8.06 -16.83 0.41
N ALA A 158 -7.65 -16.07 -0.60
CA ALA A 158 -6.40 -16.26 -1.33
C ALA A 158 -5.20 -15.54 -0.70
N ALA A 159 -5.43 -14.53 0.15
CA ALA A 159 -4.35 -13.75 0.75
C ALA A 159 -3.58 -14.55 1.81
N ASP A 160 -2.25 -14.56 1.68
CA ASP A 160 -1.35 -15.24 2.63
C ASP A 160 -1.39 -14.66 4.04
N HIS A 161 -1.71 -13.36 4.16
CA HIS A 161 -1.80 -12.65 5.43
C HIS A 161 -2.96 -11.67 5.35
N VAL A 162 -3.95 -11.87 6.23
CA VAL A 162 -5.10 -11.00 6.39
C VAL A 162 -5.06 -10.38 7.79
N ALA A 163 -5.25 -9.07 7.88
CA ALA A 163 -5.48 -8.37 9.12
C ALA A 163 -6.90 -7.76 9.12
N PRO A 164 -7.62 -7.79 10.25
CA PRO A 164 -8.99 -7.31 10.32
C PRO A 164 -9.11 -5.78 10.18
N ASP A 165 -8.03 -5.05 10.45
CA ASP A 165 -7.97 -3.59 10.37
C ASP A 165 -6.53 -3.12 10.18
N LEU A 166 -6.38 -1.83 9.86
CA LEU A 166 -5.11 -1.20 9.52
C LEU A 166 -4.12 -1.16 10.71
N LEU A 167 -4.62 -0.97 11.95
CA LEU A 167 -3.76 -0.96 13.13
C LEU A 167 -3.23 -2.36 13.46
N THR A 168 -4.06 -3.39 13.29
CA THR A 168 -3.65 -4.78 13.45
C THR A 168 -2.64 -5.18 12.39
N ALA A 169 -2.81 -4.72 11.14
CA ALA A 169 -1.81 -4.92 10.09
C ALA A 169 -0.46 -4.29 10.47
N VAL A 170 -0.47 -3.03 10.92
CA VAL A 170 0.76 -2.33 11.33
C VAL A 170 1.40 -2.96 12.57
N ARG A 171 0.64 -3.37 13.58
CA ARG A 171 1.19 -4.09 14.75
C ARG A 171 1.84 -5.40 14.34
N ALA A 172 1.22 -6.14 13.41
CA ALA A 172 1.82 -7.36 12.86
C ALA A 172 3.17 -7.10 12.14
N VAL A 173 3.30 -5.94 11.48
CA VAL A 173 4.57 -5.48 10.88
C VAL A 173 5.64 -5.24 11.95
N LEU A 174 5.26 -4.72 13.13
CA LEU A 174 6.20 -4.37 14.20
C LEU A 174 6.58 -5.56 15.08
N ASP A 175 5.62 -6.45 15.36
CA ASP A 175 5.76 -7.54 16.32
C ASP A 175 6.37 -8.82 15.72
N GLY A 176 6.32 -8.98 14.38
CA GLY A 176 6.69 -10.22 13.71
C GLY A 176 7.89 -10.11 12.77
N PRO A 177 8.70 -11.18 12.60
CA PRO A 177 9.55 -11.29 11.43
C PRO A 177 8.62 -11.48 10.22
N VAL A 178 8.43 -10.42 9.43
CA VAL A 178 7.78 -10.53 8.12
C VAL A 178 8.41 -11.70 7.38
N ALA A 179 7.57 -12.69 7.06
CA ALA A 179 7.96 -14.07 6.88
C ALA A 179 9.19 -14.21 5.98
N ASP A 180 10.16 -14.99 6.45
CA ASP A 180 11.43 -15.31 5.80
C ASP A 180 11.19 -16.20 4.56
N ARG A 181 10.60 -15.62 3.50
CA ARG A 181 10.32 -16.30 2.24
C ARG A 181 11.59 -16.61 1.43
N ALA A 182 12.72 -15.99 1.79
CA ALA A 182 14.03 -16.24 1.17
C ALA A 182 14.58 -17.67 1.39
N ARG A 183 13.93 -18.52 2.19
CA ARG A 183 14.34 -19.91 2.44
C ARG A 183 13.47 -21.00 1.80
N ARG A 184 12.50 -20.65 0.94
CA ARG A 184 11.83 -21.64 0.09
C ARG A 184 12.39 -21.53 -1.32
N GLY A 185 13.54 -22.18 -1.53
CA GLY A 185 14.01 -22.48 -2.89
C GLY A 185 12.99 -23.35 -3.64
N PRO A 186 13.02 -23.38 -4.98
CA PRO A 186 12.10 -24.20 -5.75
C PRO A 186 12.33 -25.67 -5.38
N ALA A 187 11.23 -26.36 -5.05
CA ALA A 187 11.19 -27.81 -4.96
C ALA A 187 11.28 -28.42 -6.37
#